data_AF-A0A1V6MUR7-F1
#
_entry.id   AF-A0A1V6MUR7-F1
#
_cell.length_a   1.000
_cell.length_b   1.000
_cell.length_c   1.000
_cell.angle_alpha   90.00
_cell.angle_beta   90.00
_cell.angle_gamma   90.00
#
_symmetry.space_group_name_H-M   'P 1'
#
loop_
_entity.id
_entity.type
_entity.pdbx_description
1 polymer ?
#
loop_
_entity_poly.entity_id
_entity_poly.type
_entity_poly.pdbx_seq_one_letter_code
_entity_poly.pdbx_strand_id
1 'polypeptide(L)'
;MRHTRARRTSRNRLLTGGAVLAVLTAGGLGTVAANAADSPAQASATTAAVSGPARGELTRTTHLTLTAATEAAQAAVDAAERENQHVSVAVVDRNGNTLVTLRGDGAGPQSYESAERKAFTAVSWNAPTSELAERLKQAPNLKDIPGTLFLGGGAPVTAQGAPVAGIGVAGAPSGDLDEKFARAGVAALGR
;
A
#
# COMPACT_ATOMS: atom_id res chain seq x y z
N MET A 1 23.29 56.73 -24.73
CA MET A 1 22.08 57.27 -24.08
C MET A 1 21.73 56.39 -22.88
N ARG A 2 22.00 56.92 -21.68
CA ARG A 2 21.05 57.16 -20.56
C ARG A 2 20.67 55.92 -19.72
N HIS A 3 21.21 55.97 -18.50
CA HIS A 3 20.82 55.28 -17.27
C HIS A 3 19.32 55.05 -17.10
N THR A 4 18.93 53.96 -16.41
CA THR A 4 18.12 54.06 -15.18
C THR A 4 18.08 52.75 -14.35
N ARG A 5 18.06 52.95 -13.03
CA ARG A 5 18.08 51.98 -11.92
C ARG A 5 16.71 51.30 -11.72
N ALA A 6 16.66 50.18 -10.98
CA ALA A 6 16.14 50.16 -9.60
C ALA A 6 15.99 48.74 -9.00
N ARG A 7 16.53 48.65 -7.79
CA ARG A 7 16.41 47.60 -6.76
C ARG A 7 14.98 47.60 -6.19
N ARG A 8 14.39 46.43 -5.89
CA ARG A 8 13.62 46.27 -4.63
C ARG A 8 13.34 44.81 -4.26
N THR A 9 13.91 44.41 -3.13
CA THR A 9 13.59 43.25 -2.32
C THR A 9 12.26 43.43 -1.59
N SER A 10 11.41 42.42 -1.60
CA SER A 10 10.13 42.36 -0.84
C SER A 10 10.29 41.28 0.25
N ARG A 11 10.70 41.66 1.47
CA ARG A 11 9.87 42.04 2.65
C ARG A 11 9.33 40.86 3.46
N ASN A 12 9.97 40.68 4.61
CA ASN A 12 9.57 39.94 5.81
C ASN A 12 8.09 40.07 6.14
N ARG A 13 7.49 38.96 6.58
CA ARG A 13 6.27 38.94 7.40
C ARG A 13 6.58 38.27 8.73
N LEU A 14 6.85 39.09 9.75
CA LEU A 14 6.61 38.76 11.15
C LEU A 14 5.24 39.34 11.51
N LEU A 15 4.33 38.52 12.03
CA LEU A 15 3.24 38.98 12.87
C LEU A 15 3.07 37.98 14.03
N THR A 16 3.59 38.43 15.17
CA THR A 16 3.27 38.07 16.54
C THR A 16 1.81 38.39 16.89
N GLY A 17 1.18 37.59 17.77
CA GLY A 17 0.17 38.13 18.72
C GLY A 17 -0.99 37.20 19.09
N GLY A 18 -1.21 37.01 20.40
CA GLY A 18 -2.49 36.61 21.01
C GLY A 18 -2.44 35.27 21.76
N ALA A 19 -1.84 35.19 22.95
CA ALA A 19 -2.42 35.47 24.28
C ALA A 19 -3.20 34.29 24.90
N VAL A 20 -2.57 33.72 25.93
CA VAL A 20 -3.07 32.72 26.88
C VAL A 20 -4.05 33.37 27.85
N LEU A 21 -5.17 32.70 28.17
CA LEU A 21 -5.94 33.01 29.38
C LEU A 21 -6.39 31.71 30.07
N ALA A 22 -5.65 31.35 31.12
CA ALA A 22 -6.03 30.34 32.10
C ALA A 22 -6.80 31.03 33.23
N VAL A 23 -8.00 30.53 33.55
CA VAL A 23 -8.77 30.98 34.73
C VAL A 23 -8.64 29.92 35.81
N LEU A 24 -7.85 30.25 36.82
CA LEU A 24 -7.77 29.57 38.12
C LEU A 24 -8.76 30.28 39.07
N THR A 25 -9.71 29.53 39.64
CA THR A 25 -10.37 29.94 40.88
C THR A 25 -10.09 28.90 41.95
N ALA A 26 -9.38 29.35 42.99
CA ALA A 26 -9.03 28.60 44.18
C ALA A 26 -9.86 29.10 45.38
N GLY A 27 -10.21 28.19 46.29
CA GLY A 27 -10.74 28.45 47.63
C GLY A 27 -11.96 27.57 47.94
N GLY A 28 -12.02 26.75 48.99
CA GLY A 28 -11.15 26.65 50.16
C GLY A 28 -11.31 25.32 50.94
N LEU A 29 -10.58 25.28 52.06
CA LEU A 29 -10.19 24.14 52.88
C LEU A 29 -11.33 23.55 53.74
N GLY A 30 -11.36 22.22 53.86
CA GLY A 30 -12.14 21.46 54.86
C GLY A 30 -11.45 20.13 55.16
N THR A 31 -11.23 19.84 56.44
CA THR A 31 -10.35 18.80 57.01
C THR A 31 -10.97 17.39 57.08
N VAL A 32 -10.09 16.38 57.04
CA VAL A 32 -10.33 14.92 57.01
C VAL A 32 -10.90 14.32 58.32
N ALA A 33 -11.81 13.34 58.23
CA ALA A 33 -11.82 12.10 59.06
C ALA A 33 -12.85 11.05 58.54
N ALA A 34 -12.43 9.78 58.52
CA ALA A 34 -13.12 8.57 58.05
C ALA A 34 -14.27 8.12 59.00
N ASN A 35 -15.22 7.20 58.70
CA ASN A 35 -15.08 5.86 58.12
C ASN A 35 -16.47 5.20 57.93
N ALA A 36 -16.53 4.22 57.01
CA ALA A 36 -17.44 3.03 56.95
C ALA A 36 -18.96 3.29 56.86
N ALA A 37 -19.75 2.64 56.00
CA ALA A 37 -19.57 1.52 55.11
C ALA A 37 -20.68 1.61 54.06
N ASP A 38 -20.35 1.40 52.79
CA ASP A 38 -21.18 0.60 51.88
C ASP A 38 -20.31 0.30 50.65
N SER A 39 -20.14 -0.99 50.43
CA SER A 39 -19.15 -1.59 49.55
C SER A 39 -19.24 -1.04 48.12
N PRO A 40 -18.11 -0.81 47.43
CA PRO A 40 -18.15 -0.66 45.99
C PRO A 40 -18.57 -2.02 45.42
N ALA A 41 -19.76 -2.08 44.83
CA ALA A 41 -20.13 -3.19 43.96
C ALA A 41 -19.13 -3.18 42.79
N GLN A 42 -18.05 -3.94 42.94
CA GLN A 42 -17.13 -4.29 41.88
C GLN A 42 -17.96 -5.07 40.86
N ALA A 43 -18.36 -4.39 39.78
CA ALA A 43 -18.85 -5.08 38.60
C ALA A 43 -17.71 -5.98 38.11
N SER A 44 -17.75 -7.25 38.50
CA SER A 44 -16.89 -8.30 37.95
C SER A 44 -17.25 -8.43 36.48
N ALA A 45 -16.56 -7.68 35.62
CA ALA A 45 -16.55 -7.93 34.20
C ALA A 45 -15.91 -9.31 34.01
N THR A 46 -16.75 -10.34 33.92
CA THR A 46 -16.33 -11.69 33.54
C THR A 46 -15.85 -11.57 32.09
N THR A 47 -14.54 -11.42 31.88
CA THR A 47 -13.93 -11.61 30.58
C THR A 47 -14.12 -13.08 30.23
N ALA A 48 -15.19 -13.39 29.51
CA ALA A 48 -15.38 -14.71 28.92
C ALA A 48 -14.16 -15.00 28.05
N ALA A 49 -13.29 -15.90 28.51
CA ALA A 49 -12.16 -16.35 27.72
C ALA A 49 -12.73 -17.04 26.47
N VAL A 50 -12.57 -16.39 25.31
CA VAL A 50 -12.90 -17.01 24.04
C VAL A 50 -11.93 -18.19 23.89
N SER A 51 -12.47 -19.41 23.98
CA SER A 51 -11.68 -20.61 23.75
C SER A 51 -11.18 -20.58 22.32
N GLY A 52 -9.85 -20.48 22.16
CA GLY A 52 -9.22 -20.51 20.84
C GLY A 52 -9.28 -21.90 20.22
N PRO A 53 -9.11 -22.00 18.90
CA PRO A 53 -9.10 -23.28 18.19
C PRO A 53 -7.99 -24.20 18.73
N ALA A 54 -8.25 -25.51 18.68
CA ALA A 54 -7.34 -26.52 19.20
C ALA A 54 -6.06 -26.64 18.36
N ARG A 55 -5.01 -27.21 18.96
CA ARG A 55 -3.74 -27.47 18.26
C ARG A 55 -3.98 -28.47 17.11
N GLY A 56 -3.96 -27.98 15.88
CA GLY A 56 -4.22 -28.77 14.66
C GLY A 56 -5.31 -28.15 13.75
N GLU A 57 -6.07 -27.19 14.24
CA GLU A 57 -7.11 -26.48 13.49
C GLU A 57 -6.59 -25.19 12.79
N LEU A 58 -5.31 -24.85 13.01
CA LEU A 58 -4.68 -23.66 12.45
C LEU A 58 -3.66 -24.03 11.38
N THR A 59 -3.67 -23.26 10.29
CA THR A 59 -2.62 -23.27 9.27
C THR A 59 -1.91 -21.92 9.22
N ARG A 60 -0.75 -21.87 8.56
CA ARG A 60 0.02 -20.64 8.34
C ARG A 60 0.21 -20.40 6.86
N THR A 61 0.20 -19.13 6.50
CA THR A 61 0.48 -18.63 5.16
C THR A 61 1.64 -17.62 5.24
N THR A 62 2.38 -17.50 4.14
CA THR A 62 3.52 -16.57 4.02
C THR A 62 3.13 -15.42 3.10
N HIS A 63 3.51 -14.21 3.49
CA HIS A 63 3.15 -12.97 2.81
C HIS A 63 4.36 -12.05 2.72
N LEU A 64 4.36 -11.14 1.76
CA LEU A 64 5.26 -9.99 1.83
C LEU A 64 4.87 -9.12 3.02
N THR A 65 5.87 -8.54 3.69
CA THR A 65 5.61 -7.43 4.59
C THR A 65 5.15 -6.22 3.78
N LEU A 66 4.39 -5.31 4.39
CA LEU A 66 4.02 -4.05 3.73
C LEU A 66 5.27 -3.28 3.28
N THR A 67 6.33 -3.27 4.09
CA THR A 67 7.61 -2.63 3.74
C THR A 67 8.20 -3.23 2.46
N ALA A 68 8.27 -4.56 2.34
CA ALA A 68 8.79 -5.22 1.15
C ALA A 68 7.89 -4.98 -0.08
N ALA A 69 6.57 -5.01 0.08
CA ALA A 69 5.63 -4.71 -1.00
C ALA A 69 5.80 -3.25 -1.49
N THR A 70 5.96 -2.29 -0.59
CA THR A 70 6.17 -0.88 -0.92
C THR A 70 7.51 -0.66 -1.62
N GLU A 71 8.59 -1.28 -1.14
CA GLU A 71 9.91 -1.22 -1.77
C GLU A 71 9.87 -1.76 -3.20
N ALA A 72 9.26 -2.91 -3.41
CA ALA A 72 9.12 -3.51 -4.74
C ALA A 72 8.27 -2.66 -5.68
N ALA A 73 7.17 -2.07 -5.18
CA ALA A 73 6.32 -1.17 -5.96
C ALA A 73 7.09 0.09 -6.39
N GLN A 74 7.83 0.70 -5.45
CA GLN A 74 8.63 1.89 -5.70
C GLN A 74 9.74 1.60 -6.71
N ALA A 75 10.45 0.48 -6.58
CA ALA A 75 11.49 0.10 -7.53
C ALA A 75 10.96 -0.07 -8.97
N ALA A 76 9.71 -0.52 -9.14
CA ALA A 76 9.06 -0.58 -10.45
C ALA A 76 8.71 0.82 -11.00
N VAL A 77 8.20 1.73 -10.15
CA VAL A 77 7.97 3.14 -10.51
C VAL A 77 9.29 3.79 -10.95
N ASP A 78 10.33 3.69 -10.13
CA ASP A 78 11.65 4.26 -10.42
C ASP A 78 12.23 3.72 -11.74
N ALA A 79 11.94 2.45 -12.05
CA ALA A 79 12.39 1.83 -13.30
C ALA A 79 11.67 2.38 -14.53
N ALA A 80 10.37 2.64 -14.40
CA ALA A 80 9.60 3.29 -15.44
C ALA A 80 10.04 4.75 -15.65
N GLU A 81 10.24 5.50 -14.56
CA GLU A 81 10.67 6.90 -14.62
C GLU A 81 12.05 7.07 -15.26
N ARG A 82 13.00 6.16 -14.98
CA ARG A 82 14.32 6.14 -15.63
C ARG A 82 14.24 5.98 -17.15
N GLU A 83 13.13 5.45 -17.66
CA GLU A 83 12.86 5.29 -19.10
C GLU A 83 11.81 6.27 -19.62
N ASN A 84 11.52 7.33 -18.88
CA ASN A 84 10.52 8.35 -19.19
C ASN A 84 9.12 7.77 -19.42
N GLN A 85 8.75 6.75 -18.64
CA GLN A 85 7.43 6.13 -18.69
C GLN A 85 6.60 6.50 -17.47
N HIS A 86 5.31 6.77 -17.70
CA HIS A 86 4.35 7.16 -16.67
C HIS A 86 3.40 6.00 -16.39
N VAL A 87 3.59 5.30 -15.27
CA VAL A 87 2.89 4.05 -14.97
C VAL A 87 2.15 4.11 -13.64
N SER A 88 1.11 3.27 -13.51
CA SER A 88 0.63 2.83 -12.20
C SER A 88 1.21 1.45 -11.89
N VAL A 89 1.45 1.20 -10.61
CA VAL A 89 1.97 -0.06 -10.07
C VAL A 89 1.06 -0.56 -8.96
N ALA A 90 0.82 -1.86 -8.90
CA ALA A 90 0.10 -2.51 -7.83
C ALA A 90 0.85 -3.76 -7.33
N VAL A 91 0.75 -4.03 -6.04
CA VAL A 91 1.18 -5.28 -5.43
C VAL A 91 -0.03 -5.96 -4.80
N VAL A 92 -0.35 -7.17 -5.25
CA VAL A 92 -1.49 -7.96 -4.79
C VAL A 92 -0.97 -9.22 -4.11
N ASP A 93 -1.45 -9.49 -2.89
CA ASP A 93 -1.08 -10.67 -2.12
C ASP A 93 -1.66 -11.95 -2.76
N ARG A 94 -1.07 -13.11 -2.46
CA ARG A 94 -1.62 -14.41 -2.86
C ARG A 94 -3.05 -14.65 -2.36
N ASN A 95 -3.46 -14.02 -1.26
CA ASN A 95 -4.85 -14.06 -0.78
C ASN A 95 -5.83 -13.21 -1.62
N GLY A 96 -5.35 -12.45 -2.61
CA GLY A 96 -6.14 -11.65 -3.53
C GLY A 96 -6.31 -10.18 -3.12
N ASN A 97 -5.88 -9.78 -1.92
CA ASN A 97 -5.98 -8.40 -1.47
C ASN A 97 -4.84 -7.53 -2.04
N THR A 98 -5.18 -6.32 -2.46
CA THR A 98 -4.19 -5.31 -2.80
C THR A 98 -3.45 -4.83 -1.54
N LEU A 99 -2.12 -4.90 -1.56
CA LEU A 99 -1.26 -4.43 -0.48
C LEU A 99 -0.80 -2.99 -0.72
N VAL A 100 -0.40 -2.69 -1.95
CA VAL A 100 0.18 -1.39 -2.34
C VAL A 100 -0.32 -1.02 -3.72
N THR A 101 -0.62 0.26 -3.90
CA THR A 101 -0.83 0.87 -5.21
C THR A 101 -0.13 2.20 -5.28
N LEU A 102 0.57 2.46 -6.38
CA LEU A 102 1.18 3.74 -6.68
C LEU A 102 0.69 4.19 -8.05
N ARG A 103 0.18 5.42 -8.15
CA ARG A 103 -0.13 6.05 -9.44
C ARG A 103 0.95 7.08 -9.71
N GLY A 104 1.83 6.81 -10.68
CA GLY A 104 2.85 7.75 -11.09
C GLY A 104 2.24 9.01 -11.71
N ASP A 105 2.97 10.12 -11.60
CA ASP A 105 2.55 11.39 -12.19
C ASP A 105 2.45 11.27 -13.71
N GLY A 106 1.32 11.73 -14.27
CA GLY A 106 1.03 11.62 -15.70
C GLY A 106 0.59 10.23 -16.18
N ALA A 107 0.48 9.23 -15.30
CA ALA A 107 0.02 7.91 -15.68
C ALA A 107 -1.45 7.94 -16.15
N GLY A 108 -1.73 7.27 -17.28
CA GLY A 108 -3.07 7.25 -17.88
C GLY A 108 -4.16 6.76 -16.91
N PRO A 109 -5.41 7.25 -17.00
CA PRO A 109 -6.46 6.95 -16.02
C PRO A 109 -6.73 5.44 -15.89
N GLN A 110 -6.66 4.70 -17.00
CA GLN A 110 -6.88 3.25 -17.09
C GLN A 110 -5.80 2.40 -16.39
N SER A 111 -4.62 2.97 -16.13
CA SER A 111 -3.46 2.19 -15.69
C SER A 111 -3.62 1.60 -14.29
N TYR A 112 -4.28 2.28 -13.37
CA TYR A 112 -4.34 1.85 -11.96
C TYR A 112 -5.06 0.52 -11.77
N GLU A 113 -6.31 0.42 -12.26
CA GLU A 113 -7.06 -0.84 -12.17
C GLU A 113 -6.43 -1.94 -13.05
N SER A 114 -5.85 -1.55 -14.20
CA SER A 114 -5.11 -2.49 -15.05
C SER A 114 -3.92 -3.11 -14.31
N ALA A 115 -3.12 -2.31 -13.61
CA ALA A 115 -2.01 -2.78 -12.79
C ALA A 115 -2.49 -3.74 -11.68
N GLU A 116 -3.56 -3.42 -10.97
CA GLU A 116 -4.15 -4.30 -9.95
C GLU A 116 -4.58 -5.65 -10.53
N ARG A 117 -5.32 -5.64 -11.66
CA ARG A 117 -5.80 -6.89 -12.28
C ARG A 117 -4.65 -7.72 -12.85
N LYS A 118 -3.60 -7.11 -13.39
CA LYS A 118 -2.39 -7.83 -13.83
C LYS A 118 -1.63 -8.44 -12.65
N ALA A 119 -1.49 -7.72 -11.54
CA ALA A 119 -0.89 -8.24 -10.31
C ALA A 119 -1.67 -9.44 -9.77
N PHE A 120 -2.99 -9.30 -9.66
CA PHE A 120 -3.92 -10.37 -9.26
C PHE A 120 -3.82 -11.59 -10.19
N THR A 121 -3.77 -11.37 -11.50
CA THR A 121 -3.65 -12.45 -12.48
C THR A 121 -2.30 -13.17 -12.37
N ALA A 122 -1.20 -12.43 -12.25
CA ALA A 122 0.14 -13.02 -12.10
C ALA A 122 0.24 -13.90 -10.86
N VAL A 123 -0.21 -13.40 -9.70
CA VAL A 123 -0.15 -14.17 -8.45
C VAL A 123 -1.10 -15.36 -8.45
N SER A 124 -2.26 -15.26 -9.12
CA SER A 124 -3.27 -16.32 -9.19
C SER A 124 -2.76 -17.59 -9.89
N TRP A 125 -1.99 -17.43 -10.97
CA TRP A 125 -1.41 -18.54 -11.73
C TRP A 125 0.08 -18.79 -11.50
N ASN A 126 0.73 -17.97 -10.66
CA ASN A 126 2.18 -18.01 -10.45
C ASN A 126 2.98 -17.94 -11.76
N ALA A 127 2.59 -17.05 -12.66
CA ALA A 127 3.24 -16.88 -13.95
C ALA A 127 3.17 -15.42 -14.43
N PRO A 128 4.13 -14.96 -15.25
CA PRO A 128 4.03 -13.67 -15.90
C PRO A 128 2.77 -13.58 -16.76
N THR A 129 2.13 -12.41 -16.76
CA THR A 129 0.88 -12.21 -17.51
C THR A 129 1.05 -12.27 -19.03
N SER A 130 2.25 -11.96 -19.54
CA SER A 130 2.61 -12.17 -20.95
C SER A 130 2.50 -13.64 -21.34
N GLU A 131 3.06 -14.54 -20.52
CA GLU A 131 2.93 -15.99 -20.71
C GLU A 131 1.48 -16.45 -20.58
N LEU A 132 0.74 -15.91 -19.61
CA LEU A 132 -0.67 -16.26 -19.43
C LEU A 132 -1.54 -15.84 -20.61
N ALA A 133 -1.27 -14.68 -21.22
CA ALA A 133 -1.98 -14.21 -22.40
C ALA A 133 -1.86 -15.20 -23.58
N GLU A 134 -0.70 -15.84 -23.73
CA GLU A 134 -0.49 -16.87 -24.77
C GLU A 134 -1.39 -18.10 -24.58
N ARG A 135 -1.75 -18.43 -23.32
CA ARG A 135 -2.64 -19.56 -23.01
C ARG A 135 -4.06 -19.36 -23.55
N LEU A 136 -4.47 -18.11 -23.80
CA LEU A 136 -5.77 -17.79 -24.38
C LEU A 136 -5.97 -18.36 -25.79
N LYS A 137 -4.88 -18.70 -26.50
CA LYS A 137 -4.95 -19.36 -27.81
C LYS A 137 -5.63 -20.72 -27.74
N GLN A 138 -5.48 -21.43 -26.62
CA GLN A 138 -6.05 -22.76 -26.40
C GLN A 138 -7.21 -22.75 -25.40
N ALA A 139 -7.24 -21.77 -24.49
CA ALA A 139 -8.27 -21.63 -23.47
C ALA A 139 -8.79 -20.17 -23.40
N PRO A 140 -9.55 -19.72 -24.43
CA PRO A 140 -9.92 -18.30 -24.58
C PRO A 140 -10.85 -17.79 -23.48
N ASN A 141 -11.53 -18.67 -22.75
CA ASN A 141 -12.43 -18.35 -21.65
C ASN A 141 -11.70 -18.08 -20.31
N LEU A 142 -10.39 -18.28 -20.21
CA LEU A 142 -9.64 -17.93 -18.99
C LEU A 142 -9.79 -16.45 -18.61
N LYS A 143 -9.84 -15.57 -19.62
CA LYS A 143 -10.04 -14.13 -19.43
C LYS A 143 -11.42 -13.75 -18.87
N ASP A 144 -12.38 -14.68 -18.87
CA ASP A 144 -13.74 -14.44 -18.37
C ASP A 144 -13.82 -14.67 -16.85
N ILE A 145 -12.73 -15.13 -16.22
CA ILE A 145 -12.63 -15.27 -14.77
C ILE A 145 -12.62 -13.87 -14.13
N PRO A 146 -13.49 -13.60 -13.13
CA PRO A 146 -13.58 -12.30 -12.48
C PRO A 146 -12.26 -11.80 -11.91
N GLY A 147 -12.01 -10.50 -12.01
CA GLY A 147 -10.82 -9.84 -11.47
C GLY A 147 -9.56 -10.01 -12.33
N THR A 148 -9.59 -10.83 -13.39
CA THR A 148 -8.40 -11.09 -14.20
C THR A 148 -8.17 -10.07 -15.31
N LEU A 149 -6.91 -9.98 -15.75
CA LEU A 149 -6.48 -9.27 -16.94
C LEU A 149 -5.26 -9.98 -17.54
N PHE A 150 -5.50 -10.72 -18.62
CA PHE A 150 -4.50 -11.49 -19.36
C PHE A 150 -3.78 -10.60 -20.39
N LEU A 151 -2.92 -9.71 -19.89
CA LEU A 151 -2.14 -8.76 -20.69
C LEU A 151 -0.80 -8.51 -20.00
N GLY A 152 0.30 -8.51 -20.76
CA GLY A 152 1.66 -8.29 -20.23
C GLY A 152 1.74 -7.11 -19.26
N GLY A 153 2.45 -7.29 -18.15
CA GLY A 153 2.67 -6.26 -17.12
C GLY A 153 2.64 -6.78 -15.68
N GLY A 154 2.22 -8.02 -15.44
CA GLY A 154 2.24 -8.69 -14.15
C GLY A 154 3.37 -9.71 -14.02
N ALA A 155 4.07 -9.71 -12.89
CA ALA A 155 5.10 -10.69 -12.54
C ALA A 155 4.85 -11.27 -11.13
N PRO A 156 4.92 -12.61 -10.96
CA PRO A 156 4.73 -13.24 -9.65
C PRO A 156 5.97 -13.08 -8.77
N VAL A 157 5.76 -13.01 -7.46
CA VAL A 157 6.77 -13.12 -6.41
C VAL A 157 6.54 -14.43 -5.67
N THR A 158 7.62 -15.19 -5.45
CA THR A 158 7.55 -16.49 -4.78
C THR A 158 8.37 -16.52 -3.50
N ALA A 159 7.94 -17.33 -2.54
CA ALA A 159 8.72 -17.73 -1.38
C ALA A 159 8.65 -19.26 -1.26
N GLN A 160 9.80 -19.92 -1.14
CA GLN A 160 9.88 -21.38 -1.04
C GLN A 160 9.15 -22.12 -2.18
N GLY A 161 9.19 -21.56 -3.39
CA GLY A 161 8.55 -22.14 -4.59
C GLY A 161 7.05 -21.91 -4.72
N ALA A 162 6.40 -21.26 -3.74
CA ALA A 162 4.98 -20.91 -3.80
C ALA A 162 4.77 -19.40 -4.07
N PRO A 163 3.74 -19.00 -4.85
CA PRO A 163 3.42 -17.59 -5.05
C PRO A 163 2.96 -16.95 -3.73
N VAL A 164 3.50 -15.78 -3.40
CA VAL A 164 3.12 -14.99 -2.22
C VAL A 164 2.57 -13.61 -2.56
N ALA A 165 2.94 -13.08 -3.72
CA ALA A 165 2.41 -11.82 -4.24
C ALA A 165 2.53 -11.75 -5.77
N GLY A 166 1.90 -10.77 -6.37
CA GLY A 166 2.07 -10.38 -7.77
C GLY A 166 2.31 -8.88 -7.83
N ILE A 167 3.24 -8.47 -8.69
CA ILE A 167 3.50 -7.07 -8.99
C ILE A 167 2.96 -6.81 -10.39
N GLY A 168 2.07 -5.84 -10.53
CA GLY A 168 1.46 -5.44 -11.78
C GLY A 168 1.81 -4.00 -12.11
N VAL A 169 2.12 -3.74 -13.39
CA VAL A 169 2.42 -2.42 -13.93
C VAL A 169 1.54 -2.17 -15.15
N ALA A 170 1.11 -0.93 -15.31
CA ALA A 170 0.40 -0.50 -16.50
C ALA A 170 0.68 0.97 -16.82
N GLY A 171 0.75 1.31 -18.11
CA GLY A 171 0.83 2.69 -18.58
C GLY A 171 1.95 2.93 -19.58
N ALA A 172 2.91 2.02 -19.69
CA ALA A 172 3.94 2.09 -20.73
C ALA A 172 3.34 1.84 -22.14
N PRO A 173 4.06 2.16 -23.23
CA PRO A 173 3.61 1.94 -24.60
C PRO A 173 3.28 0.48 -24.95
N SER A 174 3.76 -0.48 -24.17
CA SER A 174 3.44 -1.90 -24.35
C SER A 174 3.41 -2.65 -23.01
N GLY A 175 2.65 -3.75 -22.98
CA GLY A 175 2.61 -4.65 -21.83
C GLY A 175 3.95 -5.32 -21.52
N ASP A 176 4.82 -5.49 -22.53
CA ASP A 176 6.17 -6.04 -22.32
C ASP A 176 7.07 -5.06 -21.55
N LEU A 177 6.93 -3.76 -21.82
CA LEU A 177 7.61 -2.71 -21.05
C LEU A 177 7.05 -2.63 -19.63
N ASP A 178 5.72 -2.68 -19.47
CA ASP A 178 5.12 -2.80 -18.15
C ASP A 178 5.72 -4.00 -17.37
N GLU A 179 5.83 -5.17 -18.01
CA GLU A 179 6.29 -6.38 -17.33
C GLU A 179 7.79 -6.34 -17.02
N LYS A 180 8.57 -5.63 -17.85
CA LYS A 180 9.97 -5.31 -17.55
C LYS A 180 10.08 -4.50 -16.25
N PHE A 181 9.23 -3.50 -16.04
CA PHE A 181 9.23 -2.72 -14.79
C PHE A 181 8.70 -3.53 -13.60
N ALA A 182 7.68 -4.37 -13.82
CA ALA A 182 7.21 -5.30 -12.79
C ALA A 182 8.33 -6.24 -12.32
N ARG A 183 9.11 -6.80 -13.25
CA ARG A 183 10.30 -7.62 -12.95
C ARG A 183 11.38 -6.83 -12.22
N ALA A 184 11.53 -5.54 -12.48
CA ALA A 184 12.45 -4.67 -11.73
C ALA A 184 12.01 -4.57 -10.25
N GLY A 185 10.70 -4.44 -10.00
CA GLY A 185 10.13 -4.53 -8.66
C GLY A 185 10.39 -5.87 -7.98
N VAL A 186 10.19 -6.99 -8.69
CA VAL A 186 10.52 -8.33 -8.17
C VAL A 186 12.01 -8.44 -7.83
N ALA A 187 12.88 -7.89 -8.67
CA ALA A 187 14.34 -7.96 -8.48
C ALA A 187 14.85 -7.11 -7.29
N ALA A 188 14.07 -6.14 -6.82
CA ALA A 188 14.39 -5.37 -5.61
C ALA A 188 14.19 -6.18 -4.33
N LEU A 189 13.37 -7.23 -4.36
CA LEU A 189 13.20 -8.13 -3.22
C LEU A 189 14.45 -9.00 -3.08
N GLY A 190 15.11 -8.90 -1.92
CA GLY A 190 16.35 -9.61 -1.60
C GLY A 190 16.23 -11.13 -1.82
N ARG A 191 17.32 -11.74 -2.30
CA ARG A 191 17.47 -13.19 -2.44
C ARG A 191 18.02 -13.82 -1.17
#